data_AF-A0A9D7Q150-F1
#
_entry.id   AF-A0A9D7Q150-F1
#
_cell.length_a   1.000
_cell.length_b   1.000
_cell.length_c   1.000
_cell.angle_alpha   90.00
_cell.angle_beta   90.00
_cell.angle_gamma   90.00
#
_symmetry.space_group_name_H-M   'P 1'
#
loop_
_entity.id
_entity.type
_entity.pdbx_description
1 polymer ?
#
loop_
_entity_poly.entity_id
_entity_poly.type
_entity_poly.pdbx_seq_one_letter_code
_entity_poly.pdbx_strand_id
1 'polypeptide(L)'
;MRESCTDSKMGRKVYRRVNQEWRDAYKERMKQEKNKKKLSHRKEVVEHVFGTIKLYMGAIPLLLRGIEKVAIEIDLYVQAYNFKRLLNLFDFNDLMTKVAEFDWKMA
;
A
#
# COMPACT_ATOMS: atom_id res chain seq x y z
N MET A 1 17.77 -29.08 -26.00
CA MET A 1 16.35 -28.73 -26.22
C MET A 1 15.36 -29.83 -25.82
N ARG A 2 15.70 -31.13 -25.92
CA ARG A 2 14.83 -32.25 -25.47
C ARG A 2 14.74 -32.42 -23.94
N GLU A 3 15.78 -32.02 -23.19
CA GLU A 3 15.85 -32.20 -21.73
C GLU A 3 14.83 -31.36 -20.94
N SER A 4 14.22 -30.35 -21.56
CA SER A 4 13.27 -29.43 -20.91
C SER A 4 11.80 -29.73 -21.24
N CYS A 5 11.55 -30.78 -22.02
CA CYS A 5 10.20 -31.19 -22.42
C CYS A 5 9.55 -32.02 -21.32
N THR A 6 8.25 -31.79 -21.08
CA THR A 6 7.43 -32.60 -20.18
C THR A 6 6.94 -33.86 -20.91
N ASP A 7 6.97 -35.02 -20.26
CA ASP A 7 6.49 -36.32 -20.81
C ASP A 7 4.96 -36.42 -20.97
N SER A 8 4.23 -35.36 -20.62
CA SER A 8 2.77 -35.29 -20.73
C SER A 8 2.30 -35.33 -22.18
N LYS A 9 1.38 -36.26 -22.50
CA LYS A 9 0.72 -36.36 -23.81
C LYS A 9 -0.05 -35.09 -24.23
N MET A 10 -0.49 -34.27 -23.28
CA MET A 10 -1.19 -33.00 -23.53
C MET A 10 -0.26 -31.78 -23.61
N GLY A 11 1.05 -31.98 -23.38
CA GLY A 11 2.03 -30.91 -23.30
C GLY A 11 1.89 -29.99 -22.08
N ARG A 12 2.78 -29.00 -21.98
CA ARG A 12 2.76 -27.96 -20.93
C ARG A 12 1.99 -26.74 -21.42
N LYS A 13 0.91 -26.36 -20.73
CA LYS A 13 0.26 -25.06 -20.95
C LYS A 13 0.97 -23.98 -20.14
N VAL A 14 1.55 -22.99 -20.81
CA VAL A 14 2.20 -21.84 -20.18
C VAL A 14 1.32 -20.62 -20.40
N TYR A 15 0.88 -19.99 -19.30
CA TYR A 15 0.18 -18.71 -19.36
C TYR A 15 1.18 -17.59 -19.05
N ARG A 16 1.51 -16.76 -20.06
CA ARG A 16 2.41 -15.62 -19.91
C ARG A 16 1.60 -14.33 -20.04
N ARG A 17 1.64 -13.48 -19.00
CA ARG A 17 1.04 -12.14 -19.06
C ARG A 17 1.96 -11.19 -19.83
N VAL A 18 1.38 -10.13 -20.39
CA VAL A 18 2.13 -9.04 -21.06
C VAL A 18 3.22 -8.46 -20.15
N ASN A 19 2.98 -8.39 -18.84
CA ASN A 19 3.91 -7.90 -17.84
C ASN A 19 4.65 -8.99 -17.05
N GLN A 20 4.76 -10.22 -17.58
CA GLN A 20 5.33 -11.35 -16.82
C GLN A 20 6.79 -11.09 -16.41
N GLU A 21 7.60 -10.47 -17.26
CA GLU A 21 9.01 -10.18 -16.96
C GLU A 21 9.15 -9.25 -15.76
N TRP A 22 8.36 -8.17 -15.70
CA TRP A 22 8.30 -7.30 -14.54
C TRP A 22 7.88 -8.06 -13.27
N ARG A 23 6.89 -8.96 -13.37
CA ARG A 23 6.42 -9.75 -12.22
C ARG A 23 7.50 -10.69 -11.71
N ASP A 24 8.26 -11.31 -12.61
CA ASP A 24 9.32 -12.24 -12.24
C ASP A 24 10.51 -11.48 -11.63
N ALA A 25 10.93 -10.35 -12.22
CA ALA A 25 11.93 -9.46 -11.63
C ALA A 25 11.50 -8.93 -10.24
N TYR A 26 10.23 -8.55 -10.10
CA TYR A 26 9.67 -8.13 -8.82
C TYR A 26 9.73 -9.26 -7.78
N LYS A 27 9.38 -10.49 -8.15
CA LYS A 27 9.46 -11.66 -7.26
C LYS A 27 10.88 -11.92 -6.80
N GLU A 28 11.85 -11.92 -7.71
CA GLU A 28 13.26 -12.10 -7.34
C GLU A 28 13.74 -10.99 -6.40
N ARG A 29 13.37 -9.73 -6.68
CA ARG A 29 13.66 -8.62 -5.77
C ARG A 29 13.04 -8.84 -4.38
N MET A 30 11.82 -9.35 -4.29
CA MET A 30 11.16 -9.62 -3.01
C MET A 30 11.75 -10.80 -2.24
N LYS A 31 12.51 -11.70 -2.87
CA LYS A 31 13.23 -12.78 -2.17
C LYS A 31 14.42 -12.28 -1.35
N GLN A 32 14.95 -11.09 -1.64
CA GLN A 32 16.03 -10.51 -0.86
C GLN A 32 15.60 -10.32 0.61
N GLU A 33 16.45 -10.75 1.56
CA GLU A 33 16.12 -10.72 2.99
C GLU A 33 15.75 -9.31 3.49
N LYS A 34 16.42 -8.27 2.98
CA LYS A 34 16.08 -6.88 3.28
C LYS A 34 14.63 -6.54 2.91
N ASN A 35 14.16 -7.02 1.76
CA ASN A 35 12.81 -6.73 1.28
C ASN A 35 11.76 -7.60 1.99
N LYS A 36 12.08 -8.86 2.32
CA LYS A 36 11.22 -9.69 3.17
C LYS A 36 10.99 -9.06 4.54
N LYS A 37 12.06 -8.60 5.21
CA LYS A 37 11.96 -7.91 6.49
C LYS A 37 11.08 -6.65 6.40
N LYS A 38 11.30 -5.81 5.38
CA LYS A 38 10.45 -4.63 5.13
C LYS A 38 8.98 -5.00 4.90
N LEU A 39 8.70 -6.05 4.14
CA LEU A 39 7.33 -6.48 3.87
C LEU A 39 6.66 -7.01 5.15
N SER A 40 7.37 -7.78 5.97
CA SER A 40 6.88 -8.25 7.27
C SER A 40 6.50 -7.09 8.18
N HIS A 41 7.38 -6.09 8.30
CA HIS A 41 7.09 -4.91 9.11
C HIS A 41 5.90 -4.09 8.58
N ARG A 42 5.78 -3.96 7.25
CA ARG A 42 4.61 -3.28 6.64
C ARG A 42 3.30 -3.98 6.95
N LYS A 43 3.27 -5.32 6.96
CA LYS A 43 2.05 -6.07 7.30
C LYS A 43 1.56 -5.74 8.71
N GLU A 44 2.48 -5.53 9.64
CA GLU A 44 2.12 -5.16 11.01
C GLU A 44 1.64 -3.71 11.11
N VAL A 45 2.37 -2.78 10.51
CA VAL A 45 2.10 -1.35 10.68
C VAL A 45 0.90 -0.87 9.83
N VAL A 46 0.78 -1.36 8.60
CA VAL A 46 -0.11 -0.75 7.59
C VAL A 46 -1.49 -1.42 7.53
N GLU A 47 -1.59 -2.73 7.79
CA GLU A 47 -2.87 -3.45 7.69
C GLU A 47 -3.92 -2.89 8.65
N HIS A 48 -3.52 -2.50 9.86
CA HIS A 48 -4.43 -1.90 10.84
C HIS A 48 -5.01 -0.57 10.32
N VAL A 49 -4.19 0.28 9.68
CA VAL A 49 -4.61 1.57 9.12
C VAL A 49 -5.69 1.36 8.08
N PHE A 50 -5.45 0.46 7.13
CA PHE A 50 -6.43 0.14 6.10
C PHE A 50 -7.70 -0.46 6.66
N GLY A 51 -7.60 -1.33 7.67
CA GLY A 51 -8.76 -1.87 8.38
C GLY A 51 -9.61 -0.78 9.04
N THR A 52 -8.96 0.13 9.77
CA THR A 52 -9.64 1.25 10.44
C THR A 52 -10.30 2.20 9.45
N ILE A 53 -9.60 2.61 8.38
CA ILE A 53 -10.17 3.49 7.37
C ILE A 53 -11.38 2.81 6.70
N LYS A 54 -11.26 1.54 6.30
CA LYS A 54 -12.38 0.79 5.71
C LYS A 54 -13.58 0.67 6.66
N LEU A 55 -13.33 0.47 7.95
CA LEU A 55 -14.39 0.44 8.95
C LEU A 55 -15.12 1.80 9.04
N TYR A 56 -14.37 2.90 9.01
CA TYR A 56 -14.94 4.26 9.04
C TYR A 56 -15.70 4.61 7.76
N MET A 57 -15.30 4.06 6.61
CA MET A 57 -15.99 4.28 5.33
C MET A 57 -17.37 3.61 5.26
N GLY A 58 -17.65 2.59 6.08
CA GLY A 58 -18.96 1.93 6.12
C GLY A 58 -19.31 1.14 4.84
N ALA A 59 -20.60 0.98 4.56
CA ALA A 59 -21.12 0.09 3.51
C ALA A 59 -21.00 0.64 2.08
N ILE A 60 -21.07 1.96 1.90
CA ILE A 60 -20.84 2.63 0.61
C ILE A 60 -19.67 3.60 0.81
N PRO A 61 -18.44 3.16 0.48
CA PRO A 61 -17.24 3.86 0.91
C PRO A 61 -16.96 5.16 0.13
N LEU A 62 -17.55 5.33 -1.05
CA LEU A 62 -17.24 6.41 -1.98
C LEU A 62 -18.54 6.95 -2.58
N LEU A 63 -18.71 8.27 -2.57
CA LEU A 63 -19.91 8.93 -3.08
C LEU A 63 -19.69 9.45 -4.50
N LEU A 64 -18.46 9.84 -4.81
CA LEU A 64 -18.08 10.37 -6.12
C LEU A 64 -17.73 9.25 -7.12
N ARG A 65 -17.74 9.62 -8.41
CA ARG A 65 -17.39 8.74 -9.53
C ARG A 65 -16.25 9.33 -10.35
N GLY A 66 -15.39 8.47 -10.86
CA GLY A 66 -14.18 8.83 -11.62
C GLY A 66 -12.94 8.90 -10.73
N ILE A 67 -11.79 8.55 -11.30
CA ILE A 67 -10.53 8.35 -10.56
C ILE A 67 -10.12 9.61 -9.80
N GLU A 68 -10.16 10.77 -10.44
CA GLU A 68 -9.75 12.04 -9.84
C GLU A 68 -10.59 12.40 -8.61
N LYS A 69 -11.92 12.29 -8.72
CA LYS A 69 -12.83 12.63 -7.64
C LYS A 69 -12.76 11.63 -6.48
N VAL A 70 -12.65 10.34 -6.80
CA VAL A 70 -12.47 9.29 -5.79
C VAL A 70 -11.13 9.43 -5.07
N ALA A 71 -10.07 9.86 -5.76
CA ALA A 71 -8.78 10.11 -5.13
C ALA A 71 -8.89 11.18 -4.03
N ILE A 72 -9.62 12.27 -4.30
CA ILE A 72 -9.88 13.32 -3.30
C ILE A 72 -10.63 12.78 -2.07
N GLU A 73 -11.65 11.92 -2.26
CA GLU A 73 -12.36 11.30 -1.13
C GLU A 73 -11.41 10.45 -0.28
N ILE A 74 -10.57 9.63 -0.91
CA ILE A 74 -9.59 8.81 -0.21
C ILE A 74 -8.57 9.68 0.53
N ASP A 75 -8.10 10.76 -0.07
CA ASP A 75 -7.15 11.70 0.56
C ASP A 75 -7.76 12.34 1.81
N LEU A 76 -9.05 12.69 1.78
CA LEU A 76 -9.78 13.19 2.96
C LEU A 76 -9.87 12.14 4.07
N TYR A 77 -10.21 10.89 3.75
CA TYR A 77 -10.24 9.81 4.74
C TYR A 77 -8.87 9.59 5.39
N VAL A 78 -7.81 9.58 4.58
CA VAL A 78 -6.43 9.39 5.06
C VAL A 78 -5.98 10.57 5.91
N GLN A 79 -6.25 11.81 5.51
CA GLN A 79 -5.95 12.99 6.34
C GLN A 79 -6.68 12.96 7.67
N ALA A 80 -7.99 12.68 7.67
CA ALA A 80 -8.77 12.58 8.90
C ALA A 80 -8.22 11.49 9.85
N TYR A 81 -7.87 10.31 9.32
CA TYR A 81 -7.22 9.27 10.10
C TYR A 81 -5.87 9.74 10.67
N ASN A 82 -5.03 10.39 9.86
CA ASN A 82 -3.72 10.88 10.28
C ASN A 82 -3.83 11.94 11.38
N PHE A 83 -4.76 12.90 11.27
CA PHE A 83 -4.99 13.90 12.32
C PHE A 83 -5.47 13.25 13.61
N LYS A 84 -6.43 12.32 13.53
CA LYS A 84 -6.88 11.58 14.71
C LYS A 84 -5.73 10.82 15.37
N ARG A 85 -4.85 10.21 14.58
CA ARG A 85 -3.67 9.49 15.08
C ARG A 85 -2.65 10.45 15.70
N LEU A 86 -2.39 11.60 15.08
CA LEU A 86 -1.48 12.62 15.61
C LEU A 86 -1.93 13.13 16.98
N LEU A 87 -3.21 13.43 17.14
CA LEU A 87 -3.77 13.89 18.42
C LEU A 87 -3.76 12.80 19.52
N ASN A 88 -3.68 11.52 19.14
CA ASN A 88 -3.49 10.43 20.10
C ASN A 88 -2.01 10.19 20.45
N LEU A 89 -1.08 10.62 19.60
CA LEU A 89 0.36 10.45 19.79
C LEU A 89 1.02 11.65 20.47
N PHE A 90 0.48 12.85 20.25
CA PHE A 90 0.99 14.11 20.76
C PHE A 90 -0.14 14.90 21.41
N ASP A 91 0.18 15.58 22.51
CA ASP A 91 -0.73 16.57 23.07
C ASP A 91 -0.93 17.73 22.08
N PHE A 92 -2.11 18.33 22.11
CA PHE A 92 -2.47 19.40 21.17
C PHE A 92 -1.46 20.56 21.19
N ASN A 93 -1.02 20.97 22.38
CA ASN A 93 -0.06 22.07 22.53
C ASN A 93 1.31 21.72 21.95
N ASP A 94 1.79 20.49 22.16
CA ASP A 94 3.06 20.01 21.58
C ASP A 94 2.98 19.96 20.04
N LEU A 95 1.85 19.52 19.51
CA LEU A 95 1.60 19.50 18.07
C LEU A 95 1.63 20.91 17.47
N MET A 96 0.98 21.88 18.12
CA MET A 96 0.94 23.27 17.62
C MET A 96 2.32 23.93 17.62
N THR A 97 3.13 23.68 18.65
CA THR A 97 4.53 24.14 18.68
C THR A 97 5.32 23.57 17.52
N LYS A 98 5.23 22.24 17.29
CA LYS A 98 5.93 21.58 16.17
C LYS A 98 5.50 22.10 14.81
N VAL A 99 4.21 22.40 14.64
CA VAL A 99 3.69 22.99 13.39
C VAL A 99 4.22 24.41 13.18
N ALA A 100 4.32 25.21 14.24
CA ALA A 100 4.85 26.57 14.18
C ALA A 100 6.36 26.60 13.85
N GLU A 101 7.11 25.63 14.35
CA GLU A 101 8.55 25.49 14.12
C GLU A 101 8.89 24.72 12.83
N PHE A 102 7.89 24.16 12.14
CA PHE A 102 8.12 23.34 10.96
C PHE A 102 8.62 24.18 9.79
N ASP A 103 9.78 23.82 9.22
CA ASP A 103 10.28 24.48 8.02
C ASP A 103 9.60 23.94 6.76
N TRP A 104 8.58 24.68 6.32
CA TRP A 104 7.78 24.37 5.14
C TRP A 104 8.53 24.47 3.81
N LYS A 105 9.76 25.02 3.80
CA LYS A 105 10.55 25.14 2.56
C LYS A 105 11.22 23.83 2.14
N MET A 106 11.21 22.81 3.00
CA MET A 106 11.81 21.50 2.76
C MET A 106 10.80 20.38 2.45
N ALA A 107 9.49 20.68 2.46
CA ALA A 107 8.41 19.70 2.30
C ALA A 107 8.04 19.46 0.82
#